data_AF-A0A1F7WJY4-F1
#
_entry.id   AF-A0A1F7WJY4-F1
#
_cell.length_a   1.000
_cell.length_b   1.000
_cell.length_c   1.000
_cell.angle_alpha   90.00
_cell.angle_beta   90.00
_cell.angle_gamma   90.00
#
_symmetry.space_group_name_H-M   'P 1'
#
loop_
_entity.id
_entity.type
_entity.pdbx_description
1 polymer ?
#
loop_
_entity_poly.entity_id
_entity_poly.type
_entity_poly.pdbx_seq_one_letter_code
_entity_poly.pdbx_strand_id
1 'polypeptide(L)'
;MAEIEASQEHLDPTSEITLETVKARAVKGVVVLTGRTFFLSLVALVATGFLTVFLEPSEFGVFWIVSAVVNFLAYFSDIGLAAALIQKKERPSEEDLRTTFTIQQALVFVILALILLGSGAISRIYSLTPDGRLLLFALAFSLFLSSLKTIPSVLMERSLRFEKLVIPQILENIVYNGVAVLLAWKGFGINSFTYAVLARGVVGLVAVYFLQPWVPRLAFSKGSLKNLLSFGLPYQANTLIATLKDDGMTAVLGGILGTGGIGLLGWAQKWAYTPLRLFMDHVLKVTFPAFSRMQEDKGQLERAVTRSIFFVCFLVFPSVVGLLALAPTLVAIIPRYSKWEPALIPLALVSINTVFAASTTQLTNLLNAIGKIKTTFKLMIMWAVLTWLLVPALAIRFGVGGAALGYALVGVSSVVAIYVARRHVHFSLWESVFKPAISTVVMGLVLFFTRRILPISLTSVILMVFLGTATYFAVSYLLIGRSLVDDVRKSIWNLKEK
;
A
#
# COMPACT_ATOMS: atom_id res chain seq x y z
N MET A 1 -30.66 -36.46 -8.48
CA MET A 1 -29.25 -36.08 -8.73
C MET A 1 -28.92 -35.94 -10.22
N ALA A 2 -29.89 -35.57 -11.08
CA ALA A 2 -29.63 -35.30 -12.50
C ALA A 2 -30.35 -34.03 -13.03
N GLU A 3 -30.88 -33.19 -12.14
CA GLU A 3 -31.64 -31.97 -12.50
C GLU A 3 -31.06 -30.68 -11.89
N ILE A 4 -29.88 -30.75 -11.26
CA ILE A 4 -29.19 -29.58 -10.70
C ILE A 4 -28.02 -29.10 -11.59
N GLU A 5 -27.65 -29.86 -12.63
CA GLU A 5 -26.50 -29.52 -13.49
C GLU A 5 -26.85 -28.78 -14.79
N ALA A 6 -28.12 -28.56 -15.10
CA ALA A 6 -28.54 -27.90 -16.35
C ALA A 6 -28.78 -26.38 -16.24
N SER A 7 -28.65 -25.76 -15.06
CA SER A 7 -28.90 -24.31 -14.89
C SER A 7 -27.64 -23.43 -14.90
N GLN A 8 -26.55 -23.87 -15.53
CA GLN A 8 -25.42 -22.98 -15.90
C GLN A 8 -25.72 -22.17 -17.16
N GLU A 9 -26.97 -21.76 -17.34
CA GLU A 9 -27.37 -20.80 -18.37
C GLU A 9 -26.76 -19.44 -18.05
N HIS A 10 -26.26 -18.79 -19.10
CA HIS A 10 -25.68 -17.45 -19.09
C HIS A 10 -26.43 -16.46 -18.17
N LEU A 11 -25.97 -16.34 -16.93
CA LEU A 11 -26.39 -15.25 -16.05
C LEU A 11 -25.80 -13.95 -16.60
N ASP A 12 -26.59 -13.30 -17.46
CA ASP A 12 -26.43 -11.94 -17.97
C ASP A 12 -25.86 -11.08 -16.83
N PRO A 13 -24.65 -10.49 -16.96
CA PRO A 13 -23.91 -9.85 -15.86
C PRO A 13 -24.57 -8.58 -15.29
N THR A 14 -25.86 -8.40 -15.54
CA THR A 14 -26.60 -7.14 -15.50
C THR A 14 -28.05 -7.29 -15.01
N SER A 15 -28.48 -8.47 -14.55
CA SER A 15 -29.75 -8.60 -13.83
C SER A 15 -29.68 -7.85 -12.50
N GLU A 16 -30.69 -7.03 -12.18
CA GLU A 16 -30.79 -6.32 -10.90
C GLU A 16 -30.68 -7.31 -9.73
N ILE A 17 -29.64 -7.16 -8.93
CA ILE A 17 -29.32 -8.10 -7.84
C ILE A 17 -30.27 -7.81 -6.68
N THR A 18 -31.03 -8.82 -6.24
CA THR A 18 -31.92 -8.70 -5.07
C THR A 18 -31.12 -8.39 -3.79
N LEU A 19 -31.72 -7.63 -2.87
CA LEU A 19 -31.05 -7.13 -1.65
C LEU A 19 -30.42 -8.25 -0.80
N GLU A 20 -31.01 -9.44 -0.77
CA GLU A 20 -30.47 -10.61 -0.07
C GLU A 20 -29.24 -11.19 -0.76
N THR A 21 -29.26 -11.27 -2.10
CA THR A 21 -28.11 -11.70 -2.91
C THR A 21 -26.94 -10.72 -2.76
N VAL A 22 -27.24 -9.41 -2.67
CA VAL A 22 -26.22 -8.37 -2.38
C VAL A 22 -25.54 -8.64 -1.03
N LYS A 23 -26.30 -8.92 0.04
CA LYS A 23 -25.74 -9.19 1.37
C LYS A 23 -24.84 -10.42 1.38
N ALA A 24 -25.30 -11.54 0.80
CA ALA A 24 -24.53 -12.78 0.75
C ALA A 24 -23.23 -12.63 -0.07
N ARG A 25 -23.32 -12.01 -1.26
CA ARG A 25 -22.14 -11.73 -2.10
C ARG A 25 -21.18 -10.75 -1.45
N ALA A 26 -21.67 -9.75 -0.73
CA ALA A 26 -20.83 -8.79 -0.01
C ALA A 26 -19.98 -9.48 1.09
N VAL A 27 -20.59 -10.34 1.92
CA VAL A 27 -19.85 -11.05 2.98
C VAL A 27 -18.77 -11.97 2.39
N LYS A 28 -19.14 -12.79 1.40
CA LYS A 28 -18.20 -13.65 0.68
C LYS A 28 -17.09 -12.81 0.03
N GLY A 29 -17.45 -11.68 -0.58
CA GLY A 29 -16.53 -10.73 -1.19
C GLY A 29 -15.50 -10.19 -0.21
N VAL A 30 -15.90 -9.80 1.00
CA VAL A 30 -14.97 -9.32 2.04
C VAL A 30 -13.95 -10.40 2.42
N VAL A 31 -14.40 -11.64 2.63
CA VAL A 31 -13.50 -12.76 2.98
C VAL A 31 -12.49 -13.02 1.87
N VAL A 32 -12.98 -13.11 0.63
CA VAL A 32 -12.15 -13.36 -0.55
C VAL A 32 -11.14 -12.23 -0.79
N LEU A 33 -11.56 -10.97 -0.73
CA LEU A 33 -10.67 -9.82 -0.90
C LEU A 33 -9.63 -9.73 0.20
N THR A 34 -10.01 -10.02 1.45
CA THR A 34 -9.08 -10.00 2.58
C THR A 34 -8.04 -11.12 2.48
N GLY A 35 -8.48 -12.35 2.19
CA GLY A 35 -7.59 -13.49 1.97
C GLY A 35 -6.62 -13.24 0.81
N ARG A 36 -7.12 -12.68 -0.30
CA ARG A 36 -6.31 -12.23 -1.44
C ARG A 36 -5.26 -11.19 -1.02
N THR A 37 -5.64 -10.14 -0.28
CA THR A 37 -4.68 -9.13 0.18
C THR A 37 -3.56 -9.73 1.04
N PHE A 38 -3.89 -10.64 1.97
CA PHE A 38 -2.88 -11.30 2.80
C PHE A 38 -1.92 -12.15 1.96
N PHE A 39 -2.47 -13.00 1.09
CA PHE A 39 -1.68 -13.84 0.19
C PHE A 39 -0.75 -13.00 -0.70
N LEU A 40 -1.26 -11.95 -1.33
CA LEU A 40 -0.45 -11.07 -2.19
C LEU A 40 0.64 -10.33 -1.41
N SER A 41 0.34 -9.86 -0.20
CA SER A 41 1.34 -9.21 0.65
C SER A 41 2.48 -10.17 1.01
N LEU A 42 2.17 -11.44 1.29
CA LEU A 42 3.17 -12.46 1.59
C LEU A 42 4.05 -12.76 0.36
N VAL A 43 3.43 -13.00 -0.80
CA VAL A 43 4.15 -13.23 -2.07
C VAL A 43 5.07 -12.05 -2.38
N ALA A 44 4.56 -10.82 -2.28
CA ALA A 44 5.33 -9.61 -2.54
C ALA A 44 6.47 -9.41 -1.54
N LEU A 45 6.28 -9.75 -0.26
CA LEU A 45 7.32 -9.65 0.77
C LEU A 45 8.47 -10.62 0.49
N VAL A 46 8.15 -11.89 0.20
CA VAL A 46 9.13 -12.92 -0.14
C VAL A 46 9.89 -12.53 -1.41
N ALA A 47 9.17 -12.12 -2.46
CA ALA A 47 9.78 -11.66 -3.69
C ALA A 47 10.67 -10.43 -3.49
N THR A 48 10.23 -9.45 -2.69
CA THR A 48 11.05 -8.27 -2.35
C THR A 48 12.36 -8.71 -1.70
N GLY A 49 12.32 -9.66 -0.76
CA GLY A 49 13.52 -10.20 -0.12
C GLY A 49 14.52 -10.77 -1.14
N PHE A 50 14.06 -11.61 -2.06
CA PHE A 50 14.91 -12.14 -3.13
C PHE A 50 15.42 -11.04 -4.08
N LEU A 51 14.56 -10.13 -4.51
CA LEU A 51 14.93 -9.04 -5.40
C LEU A 51 15.99 -8.14 -4.77
N THR A 52 15.91 -7.87 -3.47
CA THR A 52 16.93 -7.08 -2.77
C THR A 52 18.27 -7.81 -2.62
N VAL A 53 18.31 -9.15 -2.74
CA VAL A 53 19.58 -9.91 -2.86
C VAL A 53 20.18 -9.67 -4.24
N PHE A 54 19.37 -9.83 -5.29
CA PHE A 54 19.86 -9.93 -6.66
C PHE A 54 20.12 -8.58 -7.33
N LEU A 55 19.33 -7.55 -7.01
CA LEU A 55 19.36 -6.25 -7.69
C LEU A 55 20.08 -5.18 -6.87
N GLU A 56 20.72 -4.23 -7.56
CA GLU A 56 21.41 -3.09 -6.98
C GLU A 56 20.46 -1.96 -6.58
N PRO A 57 20.85 -1.08 -5.63
CA PRO A 57 20.03 0.08 -5.24
C PRO A 57 19.66 0.95 -6.44
N SER A 58 20.57 1.20 -7.38
CA SER A 58 20.30 1.99 -8.59
C SER A 58 19.20 1.40 -9.47
N GLU A 59 19.08 0.07 -9.54
CA GLU A 59 18.08 -0.63 -10.35
C GLU A 59 16.68 -0.49 -9.74
N PHE A 60 16.58 -0.64 -8.41
CA PHE A 60 15.36 -0.29 -7.67
C PHE A 60 15.02 1.19 -7.79
N GLY A 61 16.05 2.04 -7.79
CA GLY A 61 15.95 3.47 -8.02
C GLY A 61 15.28 3.82 -9.35
N VAL A 62 15.79 3.24 -10.44
CA VAL A 62 15.19 3.38 -11.77
C VAL A 62 13.74 2.89 -11.75
N PHE A 63 13.48 1.70 -11.18
CA PHE A 63 12.13 1.16 -11.11
C PHE A 63 11.15 2.08 -10.37
N TRP A 64 11.51 2.60 -9.21
CA TRP A 64 10.63 3.49 -8.44
C TRP A 64 10.43 4.85 -9.11
N ILE A 65 11.48 5.48 -9.65
CA ILE A 65 11.36 6.76 -10.35
C ILE A 65 10.45 6.61 -11.58
N VAL A 66 10.72 5.61 -12.42
CA VAL A 66 9.95 5.38 -13.64
C VAL A 66 8.51 5.00 -13.31
N SER A 67 8.30 4.14 -12.30
CA SER A 67 6.95 3.79 -11.84
C SER A 67 6.20 5.02 -11.33
N ALA A 68 6.85 5.89 -10.56
CA ALA A 68 6.23 7.11 -10.04
C ALA A 68 5.79 8.06 -11.16
N VAL A 69 6.65 8.26 -12.18
CA VAL A 69 6.31 9.07 -13.36
C VAL A 69 5.12 8.47 -14.10
N VAL A 70 5.13 7.17 -14.36
CA VAL A 70 4.03 6.50 -15.09
C VAL A 70 2.75 6.48 -14.26
N ASN A 71 2.81 6.22 -12.95
CA ASN A 71 1.64 6.24 -12.05
C ASN A 71 1.00 7.62 -11.99
N PHE A 72 1.82 8.67 -11.89
CA PHE A 72 1.34 10.04 -11.92
C PHE A 72 0.59 10.36 -13.21
N LEU A 73 1.10 9.90 -14.36
CA LEU A 73 0.40 10.08 -15.65
C LEU A 73 -0.83 9.18 -15.76
N ALA A 74 -0.76 7.95 -15.26
CA ALA A 74 -1.85 6.98 -15.27
C ALA A 74 -3.08 7.47 -14.49
N TYR A 75 -2.91 8.35 -13.52
CA TYR A 75 -4.02 9.03 -12.85
C TYR A 75 -4.98 9.72 -13.85
N PHE A 76 -4.46 10.25 -14.96
CA PHE A 76 -5.26 10.93 -15.99
C PHE A 76 -5.87 9.98 -17.03
N SER A 77 -5.68 8.66 -16.88
CA SER A 77 -6.13 7.68 -17.88
C SER A 77 -7.63 7.37 -17.83
N ASP A 78 -8.29 7.50 -16.67
CA ASP A 78 -9.71 7.13 -16.49
C ASP A 78 -10.64 8.31 -16.25
N ILE A 79 -10.12 9.42 -15.70
CA ILE A 79 -10.88 10.62 -15.30
C ILE A 79 -12.17 10.32 -14.47
N GLY A 80 -12.16 9.20 -13.73
CA GLY A 80 -13.23 8.74 -12.86
C GLY A 80 -14.41 8.06 -13.56
N LEU A 81 -14.28 7.71 -14.84
CA LEU A 81 -15.37 7.07 -15.61
C LEU A 81 -15.66 5.65 -15.11
N ALA A 82 -14.65 4.85 -14.79
CA ALA A 82 -14.86 3.51 -14.24
C ALA A 82 -15.63 3.56 -12.91
N ALA A 83 -15.27 4.50 -12.02
CA ALA A 83 -15.97 4.72 -10.76
C ALA A 83 -17.42 5.17 -10.98
N ALA A 84 -17.67 6.04 -11.97
CA ALA A 84 -19.01 6.47 -12.35
C ALA A 84 -19.88 5.30 -12.85
N LEU A 85 -19.32 4.39 -13.66
CA LEU A 85 -20.03 3.19 -14.11
C LEU A 85 -20.38 2.23 -12.95
N ILE A 86 -19.50 2.09 -11.96
CA ILE A 86 -19.75 1.26 -10.78
C ILE A 86 -20.84 1.92 -9.91
N GLN A 87 -20.78 3.24 -9.72
CA GLN A 87 -21.70 3.98 -8.85
C GLN A 87 -23.11 4.14 -9.44
N LYS A 88 -23.24 4.22 -10.77
CA LYS A 88 -24.52 4.46 -11.45
C LYS A 88 -25.61 3.51 -10.92
N LYS A 89 -26.80 3.99 -10.58
CA LYS A 89 -27.84 3.11 -10.01
C LYS A 89 -28.42 2.18 -11.07
N GLU A 90 -28.77 2.74 -12.22
CA GLU A 90 -29.35 2.02 -13.34
C GLU A 90 -28.29 1.15 -14.03
N ARG A 91 -28.75 0.10 -14.72
CA ARG A 91 -27.89 -0.73 -15.59
C ARG A 91 -27.16 0.19 -16.60
N PRO A 92 -25.81 0.16 -16.66
CA PRO A 92 -25.07 0.88 -17.68
C PRO A 92 -25.49 0.39 -19.06
N SER A 93 -25.77 1.31 -19.97
CA SER A 93 -26.04 0.95 -21.37
C SER A 93 -24.74 0.51 -22.04
N GLU A 94 -24.86 -0.24 -23.13
CA GLU A 94 -23.68 -0.60 -23.94
C GLU A 94 -22.98 0.66 -24.51
N GLU A 95 -23.75 1.74 -24.73
CA GLU A 95 -23.23 3.05 -25.10
C GLU A 95 -22.40 3.68 -23.98
N ASP A 96 -22.78 3.53 -22.71
CA ASP A 96 -21.98 3.98 -21.56
C ASP A 96 -20.64 3.24 -21.48
N LEU A 97 -20.68 1.91 -21.64
CA LEU A 97 -19.49 1.06 -21.57
C LEU A 97 -18.51 1.38 -22.70
N ARG A 98 -19.00 1.47 -23.94
CA ARG A 98 -18.18 1.77 -25.12
C ARG A 98 -17.68 3.21 -25.14
N THR A 99 -18.49 4.18 -24.69
CA THR A 99 -18.05 5.57 -24.55
C THR A 99 -16.92 5.66 -23.52
N THR A 100 -17.06 5.00 -22.38
CA THR A 100 -16.02 4.95 -21.35
C THR A 100 -14.75 4.33 -21.89
N PHE A 101 -14.85 3.14 -22.52
CA PHE A 101 -13.72 2.47 -23.15
C PHE A 101 -13.01 3.37 -24.17
N THR A 102 -13.77 4.01 -25.06
CA THR A 102 -13.22 4.86 -26.15
C THR A 102 -12.46 6.06 -25.59
N ILE A 103 -13.04 6.75 -24.60
CA ILE A 103 -12.39 7.90 -23.96
C ILE A 103 -11.15 7.46 -23.20
N GLN A 104 -11.22 6.36 -22.47
CA GLN A 104 -10.08 5.83 -21.73
C GLN A 104 -8.93 5.41 -22.67
N GLN A 105 -9.24 4.74 -23.78
CA GLN A 105 -8.23 4.42 -24.80
C GLN A 105 -7.60 5.69 -25.36
N ALA A 106 -8.40 6.69 -25.73
CA ALA A 106 -7.89 7.97 -26.23
C ALA A 106 -6.95 8.66 -25.22
N LEU A 107 -7.33 8.71 -23.93
CA LEU A 107 -6.50 9.27 -22.87
C LEU A 107 -5.19 8.50 -22.69
N VAL A 108 -5.24 7.16 -22.72
CA VAL A 108 -4.03 6.34 -22.64
C VAL A 108 -3.13 6.56 -23.84
N PHE A 109 -3.66 6.66 -25.05
CA PHE A 109 -2.85 6.99 -26.23
C PHE A 109 -2.21 8.37 -26.14
N VAL A 110 -2.91 9.36 -25.59
CA VAL A 110 -2.32 10.68 -25.29
C VAL A 110 -1.19 10.55 -24.28
N ILE A 111 -1.38 9.80 -23.19
CA ILE A 111 -0.33 9.56 -22.19
C ILE A 111 0.88 8.84 -22.80
N LEU A 112 0.66 7.82 -23.62
CA LEU A 112 1.72 7.11 -24.35
C LEU A 112 2.50 8.07 -25.25
N ALA A 113 1.81 8.93 -26.01
CA ALA A 113 2.44 9.94 -26.85
C ALA A 113 3.26 10.94 -26.01
N LEU A 114 2.72 11.41 -24.88
CA LEU A 114 3.45 12.29 -23.95
C LEU A 114 4.69 11.61 -23.37
N ILE A 115 4.62 10.33 -23.02
CA ILE A 115 5.79 9.56 -22.54
C ILE A 115 6.82 9.39 -23.65
N LEU A 116 6.40 9.07 -24.87
CA LEU A 116 7.31 8.92 -26.02
C LEU A 116 8.03 10.22 -26.33
N LEU A 117 7.29 11.33 -26.46
CA LEU A 117 7.84 12.67 -26.72
C LEU A 117 8.69 13.18 -25.54
N GLY A 118 8.27 12.89 -24.30
CA GLY A 118 8.96 13.28 -23.07
C GLY A 118 10.14 12.38 -22.70
N SER A 119 10.29 11.20 -23.33
CA SER A 119 11.26 10.17 -22.93
C SER A 119 12.71 10.67 -22.92
N GLY A 120 13.07 11.56 -23.85
CA GLY A 120 14.39 12.18 -23.91
C GLY A 120 14.65 13.15 -22.74
N ALA A 121 13.63 13.91 -22.31
CA ALA A 121 13.74 14.76 -21.13
C ALA A 121 13.81 13.92 -19.85
N ILE A 122 12.92 12.94 -19.70
CA ILE A 122 12.90 12.00 -18.56
C ILE A 122 14.25 11.28 -18.43
N SER A 123 14.80 10.78 -19.55
CA SER A 123 16.10 10.10 -19.55
C SER A 123 17.24 11.02 -19.11
N ARG A 124 17.21 12.31 -19.48
CA ARG A 124 18.24 13.27 -19.06
C ARG A 124 18.10 13.65 -17.59
N ILE A 125 16.88 13.96 -17.13
CA ILE A 125 16.60 14.37 -15.75
C ILE A 125 17.03 13.26 -14.77
N TYR A 126 16.70 12.01 -15.07
CA TYR A 126 16.96 10.88 -14.19
C TYR A 126 18.19 10.05 -14.57
N SER A 127 18.96 10.49 -15.57
CA SER A 127 20.13 9.77 -16.09
C SER A 127 19.83 8.30 -16.40
N LEU A 128 18.71 8.03 -17.09
CA LEU A 128 18.26 6.67 -17.39
C LEU A 128 19.18 6.00 -18.42
N THR A 129 19.56 4.76 -18.13
CA THR A 129 20.20 3.85 -19.09
C THR A 129 19.23 3.42 -20.18
N PRO A 130 19.70 2.82 -21.30
CA PRO A 130 18.83 2.22 -22.30
C PRO A 130 17.80 1.23 -21.70
N ASP A 131 18.22 0.41 -20.75
CA ASP A 131 17.33 -0.51 -20.02
C ASP A 131 16.29 0.22 -19.17
N GLY A 132 16.68 1.32 -18.51
CA GLY A 132 15.72 2.17 -17.77
C GLY A 132 14.69 2.83 -18.69
N ARG A 133 15.08 3.21 -19.90
CA ARG A 133 14.15 3.73 -20.93
C ARG A 133 13.23 2.63 -21.45
N LEU A 134 13.74 1.41 -21.62
CA LEU A 134 12.91 0.26 -22.00
C LEU A 134 11.87 -0.05 -20.92
N LEU A 135 12.25 0.03 -19.64
CA LEU A 135 11.31 -0.11 -18.52
C LEU A 135 10.22 0.99 -18.55
N LEU A 136 10.56 2.24 -18.87
CA LEU A 136 9.60 3.32 -19.04
C LEU A 136 8.56 2.98 -20.10
N PHE A 137 8.98 2.49 -21.26
CA PHE A 137 8.07 2.07 -22.32
C PHE A 137 7.26 0.82 -21.95
N ALA A 138 7.84 -0.14 -21.23
CA ALA A 138 7.12 -1.32 -20.76
C ALA A 138 6.02 -0.97 -19.75
N LEU A 139 6.29 -0.06 -18.80
CA LEU A 139 5.29 0.45 -17.87
C LEU A 139 4.20 1.26 -18.59
N ALA A 140 4.59 2.10 -19.54
CA ALA A 140 3.65 2.84 -20.38
C ALA A 140 2.74 1.89 -21.19
N PHE A 141 3.30 0.86 -21.83
CA PHE A 141 2.53 -0.15 -22.55
C PHE A 141 1.65 -0.98 -21.61
N SER A 142 2.11 -1.27 -20.39
CA SER A 142 1.28 -1.92 -19.38
C SER A 142 0.05 -1.09 -18.98
N LEU A 143 0.11 0.25 -19.08
CA LEU A 143 -1.06 1.11 -18.88
C LEU A 143 -2.13 0.85 -19.96
N PHE A 144 -1.70 0.67 -21.21
CA PHE A 144 -2.58 0.28 -22.32
C PHE A 144 -3.19 -1.11 -22.10
N LEU A 145 -2.40 -2.10 -21.71
CA LEU A 145 -2.96 -3.41 -21.35
C LEU A 145 -3.94 -3.31 -20.17
N SER A 146 -3.70 -2.38 -19.24
CA SER A 146 -4.59 -2.14 -18.11
C SER A 146 -5.92 -1.52 -18.53
N SER A 147 -5.94 -0.55 -19.43
CA SER A 147 -7.18 0.10 -19.89
C SER A 147 -8.08 -0.85 -20.66
N LEU A 148 -7.51 -1.84 -21.36
CA LEU A 148 -8.28 -2.91 -22.02
C LEU A 148 -9.08 -3.77 -21.02
N LYS A 149 -8.63 -3.87 -19.76
CA LYS A 149 -9.30 -4.67 -18.71
C LYS A 149 -10.40 -3.90 -17.98
N THR A 150 -10.52 -2.58 -18.15
CA THR A 150 -11.36 -1.74 -17.31
C THR A 150 -12.83 -2.12 -17.38
N ILE A 151 -13.42 -2.27 -18.57
CA ILE A 151 -14.85 -2.59 -18.72
C ILE A 151 -15.21 -3.97 -18.14
N PRO A 152 -14.52 -5.08 -18.49
CA PRO A 152 -14.76 -6.36 -17.83
C PRO A 152 -14.65 -6.29 -16.30
N SER A 153 -13.68 -5.55 -15.78
CA SER A 153 -13.47 -5.40 -14.33
C SER A 153 -14.62 -4.64 -13.68
N VAL A 154 -15.08 -3.54 -14.29
CA VAL A 154 -16.25 -2.76 -13.86
C VAL A 154 -17.51 -3.64 -13.83
N LEU A 155 -17.73 -4.48 -14.83
CA LEU A 155 -18.88 -5.38 -14.88
C LEU A 155 -18.83 -6.44 -13.75
N MET A 156 -17.65 -7.01 -13.47
CA MET A 156 -17.47 -7.96 -12.36
C MET A 156 -17.65 -7.28 -10.99
N GLU A 157 -17.09 -6.08 -10.81
CA GLU A 157 -17.18 -5.33 -9.55
C GLU A 157 -18.61 -4.89 -9.27
N ARG A 158 -19.30 -4.34 -10.28
CA ARG A 158 -20.71 -3.95 -10.18
C ARG A 158 -21.63 -5.13 -9.88
N SER A 159 -21.32 -6.32 -10.43
CA SER A 159 -22.08 -7.55 -10.15
C SER A 159 -21.69 -8.26 -8.86
N LEU A 160 -20.76 -7.66 -8.08
CA LEU A 160 -20.20 -8.19 -6.83
C LEU A 160 -19.58 -9.58 -6.98
N ARG A 161 -19.06 -9.92 -8.17
CA ARG A 161 -18.38 -11.18 -8.48
C ARG A 161 -16.90 -11.10 -8.11
N PHE A 162 -16.62 -10.76 -6.85
CA PHE A 162 -15.26 -10.54 -6.37
C PHE A 162 -14.39 -11.79 -6.45
N GLU A 163 -14.98 -12.98 -6.36
CA GLU A 163 -14.29 -14.26 -6.58
C GLU A 163 -13.68 -14.40 -7.98
N LYS A 164 -14.32 -13.81 -9.00
CA LYS A 164 -13.73 -13.74 -10.35
C LYS A 164 -12.69 -12.64 -10.44
N LEU A 165 -12.97 -11.49 -9.82
CA LEU A 165 -12.10 -10.31 -9.86
C LEU A 165 -10.73 -10.56 -9.20
N VAL A 166 -10.65 -11.40 -8.17
CA VAL A 166 -9.37 -11.73 -7.50
C VAL A 166 -8.48 -12.66 -8.32
N ILE A 167 -9.01 -13.47 -9.24
CA ILE A 167 -8.21 -14.46 -9.99
C ILE A 167 -7.15 -13.77 -10.87
N PRO A 168 -7.50 -12.80 -11.75
CA PRO A 168 -6.49 -12.08 -12.51
C PRO A 168 -5.48 -11.36 -11.63
N GLN A 169 -5.92 -10.80 -10.50
CA GLN A 169 -5.04 -10.10 -9.57
C GLN A 169 -4.01 -11.02 -8.92
N ILE A 170 -4.39 -12.26 -8.60
CA ILE A 170 -3.48 -13.28 -8.07
C ILE A 170 -2.50 -13.73 -9.16
N LEU A 171 -2.99 -14.04 -10.36
CA LEU A 171 -2.16 -14.45 -11.49
C LEU A 171 -1.15 -13.37 -11.88
N GLU A 172 -1.59 -12.12 -12.01
CA GLU A 172 -0.73 -10.96 -12.30
C GLU A 172 0.39 -10.83 -11.28
N ASN A 173 0.09 -10.99 -9.99
CA ASN A 173 1.08 -10.83 -8.93
C ASN A 173 2.07 -12.00 -8.88
N ILE A 174 1.60 -13.24 -9.03
CA ILE A 174 2.46 -14.43 -9.09
C ILE A 174 3.38 -14.34 -10.30
N VAL A 175 2.84 -14.01 -11.48
CA VAL A 175 3.63 -13.87 -12.71
C VAL A 175 4.63 -12.73 -12.59
N TYR A 176 4.21 -11.56 -12.10
CA TYR A 176 5.11 -10.43 -11.90
C TYR A 176 6.29 -10.80 -10.99
N ASN A 177 6.00 -11.29 -9.79
CA ASN A 177 7.04 -11.59 -8.80
C ASN A 177 7.89 -12.78 -9.24
N GLY A 178 7.29 -13.82 -9.81
CA GLY A 178 8.01 -14.99 -10.32
C GLY A 178 8.97 -14.63 -11.45
N VAL A 179 8.51 -13.88 -12.46
CA VAL A 179 9.35 -13.43 -13.58
C VAL A 179 10.43 -12.47 -13.10
N ALA A 180 10.10 -11.49 -12.25
CA ALA A 180 11.07 -10.54 -11.74
C ALA A 180 12.18 -11.24 -10.95
N VAL A 181 11.84 -12.13 -10.01
CA VAL A 181 12.81 -12.87 -9.21
C VAL A 181 13.67 -13.79 -10.09
N LEU A 182 13.05 -14.54 -11.00
CA LEU A 182 13.75 -15.48 -11.88
C LEU A 182 14.77 -14.76 -12.78
N LEU A 183 14.37 -13.63 -13.38
CA LEU A 183 15.25 -12.86 -14.26
C LEU A 183 16.31 -12.09 -13.50
N ALA A 184 15.99 -11.53 -12.33
CA ALA A 184 16.98 -10.89 -11.45
C ALA A 184 18.04 -11.91 -11.00
N TRP A 185 17.63 -13.12 -10.62
CA TRP A 185 18.55 -14.21 -10.28
C TRP A 185 19.48 -14.57 -11.45
N LYS A 186 18.97 -14.55 -12.69
CA LYS A 186 19.74 -14.73 -13.93
C LYS A 186 20.60 -13.53 -14.33
N GLY A 187 20.59 -12.43 -13.58
CA GLY A 187 21.41 -11.25 -13.84
C GLY A 187 20.87 -10.28 -14.89
N PHE A 188 19.56 -10.29 -15.17
CA PHE A 188 18.94 -9.35 -16.12
C PHE A 188 18.83 -7.90 -15.59
N GLY A 189 19.18 -7.68 -14.32
CA GLY A 189 19.14 -6.35 -13.71
C GLY A 189 17.77 -5.70 -13.80
N ILE A 190 17.72 -4.42 -14.20
CA ILE A 190 16.50 -3.63 -14.42
C ILE A 190 15.49 -4.34 -15.34
N ASN A 191 15.96 -5.06 -16.36
CA ASN A 191 15.08 -5.73 -17.33
C ASN A 191 14.25 -6.85 -16.70
N SER A 192 14.62 -7.32 -15.50
CA SER A 192 13.74 -8.20 -14.70
C SER A 192 12.37 -7.57 -14.45
N PHE A 193 12.31 -6.28 -14.12
CA PHE A 193 11.06 -5.54 -13.95
C PHE A 193 10.36 -5.30 -15.28
N THR A 194 11.11 -4.97 -16.34
CA THR A 194 10.57 -4.72 -17.68
C THR A 194 9.73 -5.90 -18.17
N TYR A 195 10.32 -7.09 -18.18
CA TYR A 195 9.62 -8.28 -18.66
C TYR A 195 8.53 -8.75 -17.69
N ALA A 196 8.72 -8.58 -16.37
CA ALA A 196 7.71 -8.91 -15.38
C ALA A 196 6.43 -8.06 -15.54
N VAL A 197 6.59 -6.75 -15.79
CA VAL A 197 5.47 -5.83 -16.02
C VAL A 197 4.68 -6.20 -17.28
N LEU A 198 5.37 -6.54 -18.36
CA LEU A 198 4.72 -6.96 -19.61
C LEU A 198 4.02 -8.31 -19.45
N ALA A 199 4.70 -9.29 -18.85
CA ALA A 199 4.16 -10.63 -18.64
C ALA A 199 2.88 -10.59 -17.78
N ARG A 200 2.89 -9.85 -16.66
CA ARG A 200 1.66 -9.68 -15.85
C ARG A 200 0.55 -8.98 -16.64
N GLY A 201 0.88 -8.00 -17.48
CA GLY A 201 -0.10 -7.25 -18.25
C GLY A 201 -0.87 -8.16 -19.21
N VAL A 202 -0.13 -9.00 -19.95
CA VAL A 202 -0.71 -9.96 -20.89
C VAL A 202 -1.52 -11.03 -20.16
N VAL A 203 -0.96 -11.66 -19.12
CA VAL A 203 -1.65 -12.71 -18.36
C VAL A 203 -2.93 -12.16 -17.72
N GLY A 204 -2.86 -10.98 -17.13
CA GLY A 204 -4.01 -10.30 -16.55
C GLY A 204 -5.11 -10.01 -17.56
N LEU A 205 -4.73 -9.55 -18.76
CA LEU A 205 -5.69 -9.25 -19.82
C LEU A 205 -6.41 -10.51 -20.28
N VAL A 206 -5.66 -11.58 -20.56
CA VAL A 206 -6.22 -12.88 -20.97
C VAL A 206 -7.15 -13.44 -19.88
N ALA A 207 -6.70 -13.44 -18.62
CA ALA A 207 -7.49 -13.95 -17.51
C ALA A 207 -8.81 -13.17 -17.32
N VAL A 208 -8.76 -11.84 -17.41
CA VAL A 208 -9.95 -10.99 -17.28
C VAL A 208 -10.97 -11.28 -18.39
N TYR A 209 -10.53 -11.36 -19.65
CA TYR A 209 -11.45 -11.60 -20.78
C TYR A 209 -11.99 -13.03 -20.81
N PHE A 210 -11.22 -14.00 -20.31
CA PHE A 210 -11.72 -15.37 -20.12
C PHE A 210 -12.83 -15.44 -19.07
N LEU A 211 -12.70 -14.69 -17.97
CA LEU A 211 -13.67 -14.71 -16.86
C LEU A 211 -14.90 -13.85 -17.10
N GLN A 212 -14.73 -12.75 -17.85
CA GLN A 212 -15.77 -11.80 -18.20
C GLN A 212 -15.57 -11.30 -19.64
N PRO A 213 -16.05 -12.08 -20.64
CA PRO A 213 -15.97 -11.66 -22.03
C PRO A 213 -16.75 -10.37 -22.27
N TRP A 214 -16.12 -9.44 -22.98
CA TRP A 214 -16.76 -8.23 -23.50
C TRP A 214 -16.09 -7.90 -24.84
N VAL A 215 -16.84 -7.39 -25.81
CA VAL A 215 -16.30 -7.10 -27.14
C VAL A 215 -15.92 -5.64 -27.22
N PRO A 216 -14.62 -5.29 -27.29
CA PRO A 216 -14.19 -3.90 -27.39
C PRO A 216 -14.66 -3.29 -28.71
N ARG A 217 -15.47 -2.25 -28.61
CA ARG A 217 -15.89 -1.46 -29.77
C ARG A 217 -15.80 0.02 -29.44
N LEU A 218 -15.31 0.80 -30.40
CA LEU A 218 -15.27 2.24 -30.28
C LEU A 218 -16.67 2.80 -30.50
N ALA A 219 -17.13 3.62 -29.57
CA ALA A 219 -18.36 4.39 -29.69
C ALA A 219 -18.24 5.65 -28.83
N PHE A 220 -18.98 6.69 -29.19
CA PHE A 220 -18.95 7.94 -28.45
C PHE A 220 -20.35 8.51 -28.30
N SER A 221 -20.72 8.81 -27.06
CA SER A 221 -21.96 9.49 -26.72
C SER A 221 -21.70 10.67 -25.82
N LYS A 222 -22.00 11.87 -26.33
CA LYS A 222 -21.86 13.10 -25.56
C LYS A 222 -22.76 13.10 -24.31
N GLY A 223 -23.97 12.52 -24.43
CA GLY A 223 -24.92 12.42 -23.32
C GLY A 223 -24.40 11.51 -22.21
N SER A 224 -23.97 10.30 -22.56
CA SER A 224 -23.35 9.36 -21.63
C SER A 224 -22.13 9.97 -20.93
N LEU A 225 -21.19 10.53 -21.72
CA LEU A 225 -19.97 11.12 -21.19
C LEU A 225 -20.25 12.24 -20.19
N LYS A 226 -21.16 13.17 -20.52
CA LYS A 226 -21.54 14.27 -19.62
C LYS A 226 -22.09 13.74 -18.30
N ASN A 227 -22.94 12.72 -18.34
CA ASN A 227 -23.53 12.13 -17.15
C ASN A 227 -22.47 11.45 -16.28
N LEU A 228 -21.57 10.64 -16.87
CA LEU A 228 -20.51 9.96 -16.13
C LEU A 228 -19.49 10.94 -15.54
N LEU A 229 -19.07 11.97 -16.28
CA LEU A 229 -18.10 12.97 -15.81
C LEU A 229 -18.62 13.83 -14.65
N SER A 230 -19.94 14.01 -14.53
CA SER A 230 -20.54 14.76 -13.43
C SER A 230 -20.21 14.17 -12.06
N PHE A 231 -20.05 12.83 -12.00
CA PHE A 231 -19.57 12.11 -10.83
C PHE A 231 -18.04 11.87 -10.89
N GLY A 232 -17.54 11.45 -12.05
CA GLY A 232 -16.16 11.01 -12.22
C GLY A 232 -15.12 12.09 -11.94
N LEU A 233 -15.32 13.32 -12.43
CA LEU A 233 -14.34 14.40 -12.26
C LEU A 233 -14.13 14.81 -10.79
N PRO A 234 -15.19 15.11 -10.00
CA PRO A 234 -15.02 15.37 -8.56
C PRO A 234 -14.41 14.19 -7.80
N TYR A 235 -14.79 12.95 -8.15
CA TYR A 235 -14.23 11.75 -7.54
C TYR A 235 -12.73 11.64 -7.80
N GLN A 236 -12.32 11.77 -9.06
CA GLN A 236 -10.92 11.69 -9.47
C GLN A 236 -10.12 12.79 -8.78
N ALA A 237 -10.57 14.06 -8.82
CA ALA A 237 -9.88 15.21 -8.23
C ALA A 237 -9.47 15.02 -6.76
N ASN A 238 -10.29 14.32 -5.96
CA ASN A 238 -9.98 14.01 -4.57
C ASN A 238 -8.77 13.06 -4.41
N THR A 239 -8.52 12.20 -5.41
CA THR A 239 -7.40 11.25 -5.42
C THR A 239 -6.09 11.85 -5.97
N LEU A 240 -6.15 13.03 -6.63
CA LEU A 240 -4.95 13.70 -7.17
C LEU A 240 -3.99 14.09 -6.06
N ILE A 241 -4.51 14.58 -4.94
CA ILE A 241 -3.70 15.11 -3.83
C ILE A 241 -2.79 14.00 -3.28
N ALA A 242 -3.32 12.78 -3.14
CA ALA A 242 -2.56 11.63 -2.69
C ALA A 242 -1.49 11.23 -3.72
N THR A 243 -1.86 11.16 -5.00
CA THR A 243 -0.95 10.80 -6.10
C THR A 243 0.20 11.80 -6.22
N LEU A 244 -0.11 13.10 -6.17
CA LEU A 244 0.90 14.16 -6.21
C LEU A 244 1.81 14.05 -5.00
N LYS A 245 1.27 13.84 -3.80
CA LYS A 245 2.07 13.70 -2.58
C LYS A 245 3.05 12.52 -2.65
N ASP A 246 2.63 11.37 -3.13
CA ASP A 246 3.43 10.15 -3.02
C ASP A 246 4.30 9.90 -4.27
N ASP A 247 3.69 9.81 -5.45
CA ASP A 247 4.41 9.60 -6.72
C ASP A 247 5.15 10.88 -7.15
N GLY A 248 4.52 12.05 -6.99
CA GLY A 248 5.17 13.33 -7.30
C GLY A 248 6.40 13.59 -6.44
N MET A 249 6.37 13.27 -5.14
CA MET A 249 7.54 13.38 -4.27
C MET A 249 8.66 12.43 -4.70
N THR A 250 8.32 11.19 -5.07
CA THR A 250 9.31 10.22 -5.56
C THR A 250 9.97 10.70 -6.86
N ALA A 251 9.19 11.26 -7.78
CA ALA A 251 9.71 11.83 -9.03
C ALA A 251 10.62 13.06 -8.78
N VAL A 252 10.27 13.93 -7.83
CA VAL A 252 11.11 15.09 -7.45
C VAL A 252 12.41 14.65 -6.80
N LEU A 253 12.34 13.72 -5.84
CA LEU A 253 13.54 13.19 -5.19
C LEU A 253 14.41 12.39 -6.16
N GLY A 254 13.84 11.79 -7.21
CA GLY A 254 14.62 11.15 -8.26
C GLY A 254 15.56 12.10 -8.99
N GLY A 255 15.14 13.36 -9.21
CA GLY A 255 15.97 14.38 -9.82
C GLY A 255 17.02 14.95 -8.86
N ILE A 256 16.77 14.91 -7.55
CA ILE A 256 17.67 15.43 -6.51
C ILE A 256 18.72 14.39 -6.10
N LEU A 257 18.29 13.16 -5.83
CA LEU A 257 19.10 12.09 -5.25
C LEU A 257 19.66 11.12 -6.29
N GLY A 258 19.16 11.18 -7.53
CA GLY A 258 19.44 10.19 -8.56
C GLY A 258 18.87 8.80 -8.25
N THR A 259 19.14 7.85 -9.14
CA THR A 259 18.63 6.49 -9.05
C THR A 259 19.18 5.75 -7.82
N GLY A 260 20.49 5.79 -7.57
CA GLY A 260 21.10 5.15 -6.39
C GLY A 260 20.51 5.66 -5.06
N GLY A 261 20.32 6.98 -4.94
CA GLY A 261 19.76 7.58 -3.74
C GLY A 261 18.29 7.23 -3.50
N ILE A 262 17.46 7.21 -4.56
CA ILE A 262 16.08 6.70 -4.48
C ILE A 262 16.06 5.20 -4.15
N GLY A 263 17.01 4.42 -4.67
CA GLY A 263 17.23 3.03 -4.31
C GLY A 263 17.39 2.82 -2.80
N LEU A 264 18.30 3.58 -2.19
CA LEU A 264 18.54 3.49 -0.76
C LEU A 264 17.34 4.00 0.07
N LEU A 265 16.75 5.14 -0.34
CA LEU A 265 15.61 5.73 0.35
C LEU A 265 14.37 4.82 0.28
N GLY A 266 14.04 4.32 -0.90
CA GLY A 266 12.88 3.47 -1.11
C GLY A 266 13.03 2.12 -0.41
N TRP A 267 14.25 1.56 -0.32
CA TRP A 267 14.51 0.36 0.47
C TRP A 267 14.25 0.62 1.95
N ALA A 268 14.79 1.72 2.48
CA ALA A 268 14.56 2.15 3.86
C ALA A 268 13.07 2.36 4.15
N GLN A 269 12.34 3.06 3.27
CA GLN A 269 10.90 3.27 3.40
C GLN A 269 10.10 1.97 3.32
N LYS A 270 10.44 1.09 2.38
CA LYS A 270 9.75 -0.21 2.20
C LYS A 270 9.81 -1.03 3.48
N TRP A 271 10.99 -1.17 4.07
CA TRP A 271 11.17 -1.96 5.28
C TRP A 271 10.60 -1.25 6.52
N ALA A 272 10.78 0.06 6.66
CA ALA A 272 10.20 0.84 7.75
C ALA A 272 8.66 0.73 7.78
N TYR A 273 7.99 0.87 6.63
CA TYR A 273 6.52 0.87 6.57
C TYR A 273 5.88 -0.53 6.54
N THR A 274 6.67 -1.59 6.34
CA THR A 274 6.14 -2.96 6.23
C THR A 274 5.36 -3.39 7.49
N PRO A 275 5.90 -3.26 8.72
CA PRO A 275 5.14 -3.57 9.93
C PRO A 275 3.83 -2.79 10.04
N LEU A 276 3.86 -1.49 9.74
CA LEU A 276 2.67 -0.65 9.80
C LEU A 276 1.59 -1.13 8.83
N ARG A 277 1.94 -1.40 7.57
CA ARG A 277 0.97 -1.87 6.56
C ARG A 277 0.41 -3.26 6.88
N LEU A 278 1.22 -4.16 7.43
CA LEU A 278 0.77 -5.51 7.79
C LEU A 278 -0.27 -5.53 8.90
N PHE A 279 -0.24 -4.57 9.83
CA PHE A 279 -1.14 -4.55 10.98
C PHE A 279 -2.23 -3.48 10.88
N MET A 280 -1.88 -2.23 10.51
CA MET A 280 -2.78 -1.08 10.57
C MET A 280 -3.94 -1.17 9.58
N ASP A 281 -3.68 -1.51 8.32
CA ASP A 281 -4.68 -1.42 7.25
C ASP A 281 -5.90 -2.33 7.52
N HIS A 282 -5.68 -3.46 8.20
CA HIS A 282 -6.74 -4.37 8.61
C HIS A 282 -7.53 -3.84 9.82
N VAL A 283 -6.85 -3.19 10.76
CA VAL A 283 -7.47 -2.58 11.95
C VAL A 283 -8.38 -1.41 11.53
N LEU A 284 -7.94 -0.58 10.59
CA LEU A 284 -8.70 0.59 10.13
C LEU A 284 -10.07 0.23 9.53
N LYS A 285 -10.14 -0.85 8.74
CA LYS A 285 -11.39 -1.31 8.09
C LYS A 285 -12.49 -1.67 9.08
N VAL A 286 -12.11 -2.20 10.24
CA VAL A 286 -13.06 -2.62 11.29
C VAL A 286 -13.36 -1.47 12.25
N THR A 287 -12.35 -0.67 12.57
CA THR A 287 -12.47 0.37 13.60
C THR A 287 -13.26 1.58 13.14
N PHE A 288 -13.23 1.94 11.84
CA PHE A 288 -14.03 3.06 11.34
C PHE A 288 -15.54 2.87 11.58
N PRO A 289 -16.19 1.77 11.11
CA PRO A 289 -17.61 1.54 11.38
C PRO A 289 -17.94 1.31 12.87
N ALA A 290 -16.98 0.79 13.65
CA ALA A 290 -17.16 0.61 15.08
C ALA A 290 -17.20 1.96 15.81
N PHE A 291 -16.25 2.86 15.52
CA PHE A 291 -16.19 4.19 16.11
C PHE A 291 -17.40 5.04 15.73
N SER A 292 -17.86 4.99 14.47
CA SER A 292 -19.06 5.72 14.05
C SER A 292 -20.32 5.26 14.78
N ARG A 293 -20.44 3.97 15.08
CA ARG A 293 -21.58 3.45 15.87
C ARG A 293 -21.50 3.82 17.34
N MET A 294 -20.30 3.98 17.88
CA MET A 294 -20.04 4.36 19.27
C MET A 294 -19.95 5.87 19.49
N GLN A 295 -20.13 6.71 18.44
CA GLN A 295 -19.82 8.14 18.51
C GLN A 295 -20.60 8.91 19.60
N GLU A 296 -21.81 8.46 19.92
CA GLU A 296 -22.66 9.06 20.95
C GLU A 296 -22.34 8.53 22.37
N ASP A 297 -21.75 7.34 22.50
CA ASP A 297 -21.30 6.77 23.76
C ASP A 297 -19.81 7.05 23.97
N LYS A 298 -19.52 8.21 24.57
CA LYS A 298 -18.16 8.68 24.82
C LYS A 298 -17.30 7.68 25.59
N GLY A 299 -17.88 6.98 26.56
CA GLY A 299 -17.14 6.03 27.41
C GLY A 299 -16.76 4.76 26.65
N GLN A 300 -17.67 4.22 25.83
CA GLN A 300 -17.36 3.10 24.95
C GLN A 300 -16.36 3.49 23.87
N LEU A 301 -16.53 4.66 23.26
CA LEU A 301 -15.62 5.17 22.24
C LEU A 301 -14.20 5.38 22.77
N GLU A 302 -14.05 6.00 23.94
CA GLU A 302 -12.75 6.19 24.60
C GLU A 302 -12.01 4.86 24.80
N ARG A 303 -12.69 3.83 25.33
CA ARG A 303 -12.11 2.50 25.51
C ARG A 303 -11.75 1.85 24.18
N ALA A 304 -12.63 1.94 23.18
CA ALA A 304 -12.40 1.37 21.86
C ALA A 304 -11.21 2.03 21.15
N VAL A 305 -11.08 3.36 21.24
CA VAL A 305 -9.96 4.13 20.68
C VAL A 305 -8.66 3.77 21.39
N THR A 306 -8.65 3.81 22.72
CA THR A 306 -7.46 3.46 23.53
C THR A 306 -6.99 2.06 23.20
N ARG A 307 -7.93 1.10 23.10
CA ARG A 307 -7.61 -0.29 22.77
C ARG A 307 -7.10 -0.47 21.34
N SER A 308 -7.68 0.24 20.40
CA SER A 308 -7.27 0.18 19.00
C SER A 308 -5.85 0.72 18.80
N ILE A 309 -5.52 1.86 19.43
CA ILE A 309 -4.16 2.43 19.38
C ILE A 309 -3.19 1.47 20.07
N PHE A 310 -3.57 0.94 21.24
CA PHE A 310 -2.77 -0.04 21.97
C PHE A 310 -2.40 -1.23 21.09
N PHE A 311 -3.38 -1.86 20.44
CA PHE A 311 -3.15 -3.06 19.61
C PHE A 311 -2.16 -2.78 18.47
N VAL A 312 -2.32 -1.65 17.78
CA VAL A 312 -1.43 -1.26 16.69
C VAL A 312 -0.02 -0.97 17.21
N CYS A 313 0.13 -0.15 18.25
CA CYS A 313 1.44 0.16 18.84
C CYS A 313 2.13 -1.09 19.38
N PHE A 314 1.37 -2.00 20.00
CA PHE A 314 1.84 -3.27 20.54
C PHE A 314 2.44 -4.19 19.46
N LEU A 315 1.95 -4.12 18.23
CA LEU A 315 2.49 -4.93 17.13
C LEU A 315 3.58 -4.19 16.33
N VAL A 316 3.38 -2.90 16.07
CA VAL A 316 4.25 -2.12 15.17
C VAL A 316 5.55 -1.73 15.86
N PHE A 317 5.52 -1.26 17.11
CA PHE A 317 6.74 -0.78 17.80
C PHE A 317 7.82 -1.86 17.93
N PRO A 318 7.55 -3.07 18.48
CA PRO A 318 8.58 -4.10 18.56
C PRO A 318 9.02 -4.60 17.19
N SER A 319 8.13 -4.64 16.20
CA SER A 319 8.49 -5.06 14.85
C SER A 319 9.48 -4.09 14.20
N VAL A 320 9.27 -2.78 14.34
CA VAL A 320 10.16 -1.74 13.80
C VAL A 320 11.50 -1.75 14.54
N VAL A 321 11.51 -1.80 15.87
CA VAL A 321 12.77 -1.80 16.64
C VAL A 321 13.54 -3.12 16.47
N GLY A 322 12.85 -4.25 16.40
CA GLY A 322 13.44 -5.54 16.09
C GLY A 322 14.10 -5.53 14.71
N LEU A 323 13.41 -5.01 13.69
CA LEU A 323 13.97 -4.83 12.35
C LEU A 323 15.23 -3.96 12.38
N LEU A 324 15.21 -2.82 13.07
CA LEU A 324 16.39 -1.94 13.20
C LEU A 324 17.57 -2.61 13.90
N ALA A 325 17.31 -3.40 14.94
CA ALA A 325 18.34 -4.12 15.67
C ALA A 325 18.97 -5.24 14.83
N LEU A 326 18.16 -5.94 14.04
CA LEU A 326 18.58 -7.08 13.21
C LEU A 326 19.18 -6.65 11.87
N ALA A 327 18.74 -5.52 11.29
CA ALA A 327 19.10 -5.11 9.94
C ALA A 327 20.61 -5.09 9.67
N PRO A 328 21.48 -4.57 10.56
CA PRO A 328 22.92 -4.58 10.27
C PRO A 328 23.53 -5.99 10.28
N THR A 329 23.05 -6.89 11.14
CA THR A 329 23.47 -8.29 11.14
C THR A 329 22.97 -8.99 9.87
N LEU A 330 21.72 -8.74 9.47
CA LEU A 330 21.16 -9.25 8.21
C LEU A 330 21.96 -8.77 6.99
N VAL A 331 22.34 -7.49 6.97
CA VAL A 331 23.17 -6.92 5.90
C VAL A 331 24.54 -7.59 5.83
N ALA A 332 25.11 -7.96 6.97
CA ALA A 332 26.41 -8.61 7.04
C ALA A 332 26.38 -10.12 6.69
N ILE A 333 25.29 -10.84 7.01
CA ILE A 333 25.20 -12.29 6.75
C ILE A 333 24.61 -12.64 5.38
N ILE A 334 23.69 -11.84 4.85
CA ILE A 334 23.04 -12.16 3.59
C ILE A 334 24.01 -11.84 2.45
N PRO A 335 24.33 -12.80 1.57
CA PRO A 335 25.23 -12.53 0.45
C PRO A 335 24.73 -11.36 -0.39
N ARG A 336 25.65 -10.50 -0.84
CA ARG A 336 25.38 -9.31 -1.67
C ARG A 336 24.54 -8.22 -1.00
N TYR A 337 24.25 -8.28 0.30
CA TYR A 337 23.47 -7.25 0.99
C TYR A 337 24.27 -6.02 1.43
N SER A 338 25.61 -6.07 1.43
CA SER A 338 26.46 -4.93 1.84
C SER A 338 26.13 -3.63 1.08
N LYS A 339 25.62 -3.73 -0.16
CA LYS A 339 25.10 -2.60 -0.94
C LYS A 339 23.96 -1.81 -0.28
N TRP A 340 23.25 -2.39 0.68
CA TRP A 340 22.17 -1.75 1.45
C TRP A 340 22.65 -1.11 2.76
N GLU A 341 23.92 -1.30 3.15
CA GLU A 341 24.48 -0.70 4.35
C GLU A 341 24.26 0.82 4.45
N PRO A 342 24.44 1.62 3.36
CA PRO A 342 24.17 3.06 3.42
C PRO A 342 22.70 3.41 3.71
N ALA A 343 21.76 2.47 3.54
CA ALA A 343 20.34 2.68 3.83
C ALA A 343 19.98 2.42 5.31
N LEU A 344 20.90 1.94 6.15
CA LEU A 344 20.61 1.66 7.57
C LEU A 344 20.24 2.92 8.37
N ILE A 345 20.94 4.04 8.14
CA ILE A 345 20.61 5.33 8.78
C ILE A 345 19.27 5.86 8.25
N PRO A 346 19.03 5.94 6.92
CA PRO A 346 17.71 6.26 6.38
C PRO A 346 16.58 5.38 6.94
N LEU A 347 16.81 4.07 7.10
CA LEU A 347 15.84 3.14 7.68
C LEU A 347 15.48 3.54 9.12
N ALA A 348 16.49 3.86 9.95
CA ALA A 348 16.26 4.33 11.32
C ALA A 348 15.47 5.65 11.36
N LEU A 349 15.81 6.62 10.51
CA LEU A 349 15.12 7.92 10.46
C LEU A 349 13.67 7.78 9.97
N VAL A 350 13.42 7.04 8.90
CA VAL A 350 12.04 6.80 8.40
C VAL A 350 11.22 5.97 9.40
N SER A 351 11.86 5.10 10.18
CA SER A 351 11.19 4.34 11.24
C SER A 351 10.58 5.25 12.31
N ILE A 352 11.14 6.45 12.56
CA ILE A 352 10.54 7.45 13.45
C ILE A 352 9.14 7.85 12.93
N ASN A 353 9.03 8.13 11.63
CA ASN A 353 7.73 8.43 11.00
C ASN A 353 6.74 7.28 11.18
N THR A 354 7.20 6.04 11.01
CA THR A 354 6.37 4.84 11.18
C THR A 354 5.83 4.70 12.60
N VAL A 355 6.67 4.93 13.61
CA VAL A 355 6.28 4.89 15.04
C VAL A 355 5.21 5.94 15.35
N PHE A 356 5.37 7.17 14.86
CA PHE A 356 4.35 8.21 15.01
C PHE A 356 3.05 7.86 14.28
N ALA A 357 3.15 7.38 13.03
CA ALA A 357 1.99 6.97 12.24
C ALA A 357 1.19 5.84 12.94
N ALA A 358 1.87 4.88 13.55
CA ALA A 358 1.23 3.81 14.32
C ALA A 358 0.32 4.35 15.45
N SER A 359 0.69 5.50 16.03
CA SER A 359 -0.08 6.15 17.09
C SER A 359 -1.18 7.09 16.56
N THR A 360 -0.99 7.67 15.38
CA THR A 360 -1.80 8.81 14.91
C THR A 360 -2.79 8.47 13.81
N THR A 361 -2.55 7.44 12.99
CA THR A 361 -3.50 7.05 11.93
C THR A 361 -4.85 6.61 12.50
N GLN A 362 -4.86 5.97 13.67
CA GLN A 362 -6.11 5.62 14.34
C GLN A 362 -6.90 6.85 14.80
N LEU A 363 -6.20 7.95 15.08
CA LEU A 363 -6.80 9.21 15.51
C LEU A 363 -7.43 9.96 14.36
N THR A 364 -6.79 9.98 13.18
CA THR A 364 -7.44 10.54 11.99
C THR A 364 -8.66 9.70 11.57
N ASN A 365 -8.58 8.38 11.72
CA ASN A 365 -9.72 7.48 11.51
C ASN A 365 -10.87 7.78 12.48
N LEU A 366 -10.57 7.97 13.77
CA LEU A 366 -11.52 8.42 14.79
C LEU A 366 -12.17 9.75 14.40
N LEU A 367 -11.38 10.77 14.08
CA LEU A 367 -11.89 12.09 13.71
C LEU A 367 -12.84 12.02 12.52
N ASN A 368 -12.52 11.20 11.52
CA ASN A 368 -13.43 10.95 10.40
C ASN A 368 -14.72 10.25 10.85
N ALA A 369 -14.60 9.23 11.70
CA ALA A 369 -15.73 8.44 12.18
C ALA A 369 -16.76 9.26 12.98
N ILE A 370 -16.32 10.31 13.69
CA ILE A 370 -17.17 11.25 14.44
C ILE A 370 -17.52 12.53 13.65
N GLY A 371 -17.33 12.51 12.32
CA GLY A 371 -17.74 13.61 11.43
C GLY A 371 -16.81 14.84 11.40
N LYS A 372 -15.61 14.79 11.99
CA LYS A 372 -14.62 15.90 11.96
C LYS A 372 -13.73 15.89 10.72
N ILE A 373 -14.32 15.63 9.55
CA ILE A 373 -13.61 15.51 8.26
C ILE A 373 -12.78 16.75 7.93
N LYS A 374 -13.30 17.96 8.20
CA LYS A 374 -12.58 19.23 7.97
C LYS A 374 -11.29 19.31 8.80
N THR A 375 -11.28 18.74 10.00
CA THR A 375 -10.10 18.70 10.88
C THR A 375 -9.05 17.76 10.31
N THR A 376 -9.44 16.55 9.90
CA THR A 376 -8.55 15.61 9.24
C THR A 376 -7.97 16.17 7.95
N PHE A 377 -8.78 16.87 7.15
CA PHE A 377 -8.32 17.54 5.93
C PHE A 377 -7.23 18.59 6.21
N LYS A 378 -7.38 19.41 7.26
CA LYS A 378 -6.35 20.36 7.70
C LYS A 378 -5.05 19.67 8.13
N LEU A 379 -5.14 18.54 8.85
CA LEU A 379 -3.97 17.73 9.23
C LEU A 379 -3.27 17.14 7.99
N MET A 380 -4.04 16.66 7.01
CA MET A 380 -3.50 16.17 5.74
C MET A 380 -2.76 17.26 4.97
N ILE A 381 -3.32 18.48 4.89
CA ILE A 381 -2.64 19.63 4.27
C ILE A 381 -1.35 19.94 5.02
N MET A 382 -1.38 19.99 6.34
CA MET A 382 -0.19 20.24 7.17
C MET A 382 0.91 19.22 6.85
N TRP A 383 0.61 17.93 6.87
CA TRP A 383 1.61 16.90 6.53
C TRP A 383 2.09 16.98 5.09
N ALA A 384 1.20 17.28 4.14
CA ALA A 384 1.58 17.45 2.74
C ALA A 384 2.56 18.63 2.58
N VAL A 385 2.23 19.79 3.13
CA VAL A 385 3.09 21.00 3.08
C VAL A 385 4.43 20.74 3.76
N LEU A 386 4.44 20.15 4.96
CA LEU A 386 5.67 19.81 5.66
C LEU A 386 6.53 18.80 4.87
N THR A 387 5.90 17.81 4.23
CA THR A 387 6.61 16.83 3.39
C THR A 387 7.25 17.52 2.18
N TRP A 388 6.48 18.36 1.48
CA TRP A 388 6.94 19.09 0.30
C TRP A 388 7.98 20.16 0.60
N LEU A 389 8.00 20.71 1.81
CA LEU A 389 9.00 21.68 2.24
C LEU A 389 10.26 20.99 2.77
N LEU A 390 10.13 20.10 3.76
CA LEU A 390 11.26 19.57 4.51
C LEU A 390 12.03 18.50 3.75
N VAL A 391 11.33 17.59 3.05
CA VAL A 391 11.98 16.41 2.45
C VAL A 391 12.90 16.83 1.30
N PRO A 392 12.45 17.60 0.28
CA PRO A 392 13.35 18.06 -0.78
C PRO A 392 14.46 19.00 -0.26
N ALA A 393 14.14 19.93 0.64
CA ALA A 393 15.13 20.88 1.15
C ALA A 393 16.28 20.19 1.90
N LEU A 394 15.96 19.22 2.75
CA LEU A 394 16.98 18.45 3.46
C LEU A 394 17.67 17.43 2.53
N ALA A 395 16.97 16.89 1.54
CA ALA A 395 17.56 16.02 0.52
C ALA A 395 18.66 16.73 -0.27
N ILE A 396 18.44 17.97 -0.67
CA ILE A 396 19.45 18.79 -1.37
C ILE A 396 20.69 19.02 -0.48
N ARG A 397 20.49 19.24 0.83
CA ARG A 397 21.59 19.60 1.74
C ARG A 397 22.39 18.40 2.25
N PHE A 398 21.72 17.27 2.51
CA PHE A 398 22.30 16.10 3.21
C PHE A 398 22.03 14.77 2.49
N GLY A 399 21.61 14.81 1.21
CA GLY A 399 21.36 13.62 0.40
C GLY A 399 20.25 12.72 0.96
N VAL A 400 20.42 11.41 0.82
CA VAL A 400 19.43 10.40 1.24
C VAL A 400 19.12 10.50 2.74
N GLY A 401 20.13 10.72 3.58
CA GLY A 401 19.95 10.92 5.02
C GLY A 401 19.12 12.17 5.34
N GLY A 402 19.30 13.24 4.56
CA GLY A 402 18.48 14.45 4.64
C GLY A 402 17.01 14.22 4.30
N ALA A 403 16.74 13.51 3.20
CA ALA A 403 15.37 13.13 2.83
C ALA A 403 14.70 12.32 3.95
N ALA A 404 15.41 11.32 4.48
CA ALA A 404 14.93 10.48 5.56
C ALA A 404 14.69 11.27 6.87
N LEU A 405 15.56 12.23 7.18
CA LEU A 405 15.37 13.16 8.30
C LEU A 405 14.12 14.02 8.09
N GLY A 406 13.88 14.51 6.87
CA GLY A 406 12.65 15.23 6.53
C GLY A 406 11.40 14.41 6.84
N TYR A 407 11.37 13.14 6.45
CA TYR A 407 10.27 12.23 6.82
C TYR A 407 10.14 12.03 8.33
N ALA A 408 11.26 11.91 9.05
CA ALA A 408 11.25 11.81 10.51
C ALA A 408 10.61 13.05 11.17
N LEU A 409 10.98 14.25 10.73
CA LEU A 409 10.43 15.51 11.23
C LEU A 409 8.93 15.66 10.91
N VAL A 410 8.51 15.25 9.71
CA VAL A 410 7.07 15.17 9.36
C VAL A 410 6.36 14.21 10.32
N GLY A 411 6.95 13.05 10.60
CA GLY A 411 6.45 12.08 11.57
C GLY A 411 6.22 12.71 12.95
N VAL A 412 7.23 13.40 13.49
CA VAL A 412 7.16 14.09 14.79
C VAL A 412 6.04 15.13 14.83
N SER A 413 5.76 15.84 13.72
CA SER A 413 4.65 16.80 13.68
C SER A 413 3.26 16.16 13.90
N SER A 414 3.15 14.83 13.80
CA SER A 414 1.92 14.09 14.10
C SER A 414 1.48 14.19 15.56
N VAL A 415 2.33 14.68 16.49
CA VAL A 415 1.90 15.04 17.85
C VAL A 415 0.74 16.05 17.83
N VAL A 416 0.66 16.91 16.80
CA VAL A 416 -0.49 17.81 16.60
C VAL A 416 -1.80 17.03 16.43
N ALA A 417 -1.79 15.91 15.71
CA ALA A 417 -2.98 15.07 15.53
C ALA A 417 -3.42 14.44 16.88
N ILE A 418 -2.47 14.05 17.73
CA ILE A 418 -2.74 13.56 19.09
C ILE A 418 -3.43 14.65 19.92
N TYR A 419 -2.87 15.85 19.91
CA TYR A 419 -3.42 17.00 20.63
C TYR A 419 -4.85 17.34 20.17
N VAL A 420 -5.06 17.41 18.85
CA VAL A 420 -6.36 17.72 18.25
C VAL A 420 -7.39 16.65 18.55
N ALA A 421 -7.04 15.36 18.44
CA ALA A 421 -7.96 14.26 18.74
C ALA A 421 -8.38 14.25 20.21
N ARG A 422 -7.47 14.54 21.14
CA ARG A 422 -7.75 14.64 22.58
C ARG A 422 -8.74 15.73 22.96
N ARG A 423 -8.91 16.76 22.12
CA ARG A 423 -9.97 17.77 22.31
C ARG A 423 -11.38 17.25 22.04
N HIS A 424 -11.50 16.11 21.36
CA HIS A 424 -12.79 15.51 21.00
C HIS A 424 -13.12 14.25 21.80
N VAL A 425 -12.13 13.40 22.02
CA VAL A 425 -12.30 12.13 22.75
C VAL A 425 -11.11 11.96 23.68
N HIS A 426 -11.37 11.69 24.96
CA HIS A 426 -10.33 11.32 25.90
C HIS A 426 -9.86 9.89 25.59
N PHE A 427 -8.55 9.68 25.59
CA PHE A 427 -7.94 8.36 25.43
C PHE A 427 -6.61 8.32 26.18
N SER A 428 -6.29 7.15 26.72
CA SER A 428 -5.10 6.96 27.56
C SER A 428 -3.86 6.72 26.70
N LEU A 429 -3.00 7.73 26.55
CA LEU A 429 -1.68 7.56 25.92
C LEU A 429 -0.76 6.66 26.75
N TRP A 430 -0.95 6.65 28.07
CA TRP A 430 -0.19 5.79 28.96
C TRP A 430 -0.41 4.31 28.61
N GLU A 431 -1.68 3.90 28.51
CA GLU A 431 -2.03 2.54 28.16
C GLU A 431 -1.72 2.21 26.71
N SER A 432 -2.06 3.12 25.79
CA SER A 432 -2.03 2.80 24.36
C SER A 432 -0.68 3.00 23.67
N VAL A 433 0.17 3.89 24.16
CA VAL A 433 1.44 4.25 23.51
C VAL A 433 2.62 3.97 24.43
N PHE A 434 2.61 4.51 25.66
CA PHE A 434 3.79 4.45 26.52
C PHE A 434 4.08 3.04 27.04
N LYS A 435 3.07 2.24 27.45
CA LYS A 435 3.31 0.85 27.87
C LYS A 435 3.95 -0.01 26.76
N PRO A 436 3.43 -0.04 25.51
CA PRO A 436 4.12 -0.68 24.39
C PRO A 436 5.50 -0.08 24.09
N ALA A 437 5.66 1.24 24.18
CA ALA A 437 6.93 1.91 23.92
C ALA A 437 8.01 1.51 24.94
N ILE A 438 7.70 1.50 26.24
CA ILE A 438 8.62 1.07 27.29
C ILE A 438 9.05 -0.38 27.06
N SER A 439 8.09 -1.28 26.82
CA SER A 439 8.36 -2.69 26.51
C SER A 439 9.27 -2.85 25.28
N THR A 440 9.05 -2.01 24.27
CA THR A 440 9.87 -1.97 23.05
C THR A 440 11.27 -1.42 23.29
N VAL A 441 11.40 -0.35 24.10
CA VAL A 441 12.70 0.25 24.44
C VAL A 441 13.54 -0.75 25.23
N VAL A 442 12.97 -1.43 26.22
CA VAL A 442 13.68 -2.47 26.98
C VAL A 442 14.12 -3.60 26.05
N MET A 443 13.23 -4.09 25.17
CA MET A 443 13.59 -5.06 24.14
C MET A 443 14.74 -4.54 23.26
N GLY A 444 14.65 -3.31 22.76
CA GLY A 444 15.67 -2.69 21.91
C GLY A 444 17.03 -2.57 22.59
N LEU A 445 17.06 -2.22 23.88
CA LEU A 445 18.28 -2.19 24.68
C LEU A 445 18.89 -3.59 24.81
N VAL A 446 18.08 -4.61 25.15
CA VAL A 446 18.55 -5.99 25.21
C VAL A 446 19.14 -6.42 23.87
N LEU A 447 18.43 -6.20 22.76
CA LEU A 447 18.93 -6.56 21.43
C LEU A 447 20.20 -5.80 21.05
N PHE A 448 20.33 -4.53 21.43
CA PHE A 448 21.52 -3.73 21.19
C PHE A 448 22.76 -4.29 21.89
N PHE A 449 22.64 -4.66 23.18
CA PHE A 449 23.74 -5.26 23.92
C PHE A 449 24.04 -6.68 23.44
N THR A 450 23.03 -7.51 23.21
CA THR A 450 23.18 -8.87 22.71
C THR A 450 23.90 -8.88 21.35
N ARG A 451 23.56 -7.96 20.45
CA ARG A 451 24.22 -7.84 19.14
C ARG A 451 25.72 -7.55 19.23
N ARG A 452 26.17 -6.83 20.27
CA ARG A 452 27.60 -6.51 20.46
C ARG A 452 28.41 -7.71 20.95
N ILE A 453 27.75 -8.68 21.59
CA ILE A 453 28.39 -9.85 22.20
C ILE A 453 28.37 -11.04 21.24
N LEU A 454 27.26 -11.25 20.52
CA LEU A 454 27.09 -12.40 19.64
C LEU A 454 27.92 -12.24 18.35
N PRO A 455 28.46 -13.34 17.81
CA PRO A 455 29.10 -13.33 16.50
C PRO A 455 28.07 -13.02 15.41
N ILE A 456 28.54 -12.53 14.27
CA ILE A 456 27.69 -12.29 13.09
C ILE A 456 27.35 -13.65 12.47
N SER A 457 26.16 -14.18 12.76
CA SER A 457 25.70 -15.48 12.26
C SER A 457 24.17 -15.57 12.18
N LEU A 458 23.65 -16.52 11.40
CA LEU A 458 22.21 -16.79 11.32
C LEU A 458 21.65 -17.25 12.68
N THR A 459 22.41 -18.07 13.42
CA THR A 459 22.04 -18.51 14.77
C THR A 459 21.88 -17.32 15.72
N SER A 460 22.75 -16.32 15.62
CA SER A 460 22.66 -15.09 16.41
C SER A 460 21.39 -14.30 16.08
N VAL A 461 21.01 -14.22 14.80
CA VAL A 461 19.75 -13.58 14.38
C VAL A 461 18.55 -14.30 14.98
N ILE A 462 18.50 -15.63 14.88
CA ILE A 462 17.42 -16.44 15.45
C ILE A 462 17.33 -16.24 16.96
N LEU A 463 18.47 -16.29 17.66
CA LEU A 463 18.53 -16.06 19.11
C LEU A 463 18.08 -14.64 19.49
N MET A 464 18.50 -13.62 18.73
CA MET A 464 18.03 -12.24 18.91
C MET A 464 16.52 -12.12 18.71
N VAL A 465 15.93 -12.79 17.71
CA VAL A 465 14.48 -12.80 17.52
C VAL A 465 13.79 -13.40 18.76
N PHE A 466 14.20 -14.60 19.19
CA PHE A 466 13.62 -15.24 20.37
C PHE A 466 13.78 -14.40 21.64
N LEU A 467 14.98 -13.87 21.89
CA LEU A 467 15.27 -13.04 23.06
C LEU A 467 14.48 -11.73 23.03
N GLY A 468 14.37 -11.10 21.86
CA GLY A 468 13.58 -9.89 21.68
C GLY A 468 12.10 -10.14 21.94
N THR A 469 11.54 -11.19 21.33
CA THR A 469 10.15 -11.61 21.58
C THR A 469 9.91 -11.92 23.06
N ALA A 470 10.74 -12.75 23.67
CA ALA A 470 10.60 -13.11 25.09
C ALA A 470 10.68 -11.88 26.01
N THR A 471 11.66 -11.00 25.80
CA THR A 471 11.83 -9.75 26.57
C THR A 471 10.61 -8.85 26.39
N TYR A 472 10.16 -8.65 25.16
CA TYR A 472 9.00 -7.80 24.86
C TYR A 472 7.74 -8.30 25.56
N PHE A 473 7.43 -9.60 25.45
CA PHE A 473 6.25 -10.18 26.08
C PHE A 473 6.36 -10.20 27.61
N ALA A 474 7.55 -10.46 28.18
CA ALA A 474 7.75 -10.43 29.62
C ALA A 474 7.53 -9.03 30.20
N VAL A 475 8.16 -7.98 29.63
CA VAL A 475 7.98 -6.60 30.08
C VAL A 475 6.55 -6.12 29.85
N SER A 476 5.95 -6.49 28.71
CA SER A 476 4.54 -6.19 28.43
C SER A 476 3.62 -6.82 29.47
N TYR A 477 3.84 -8.09 29.82
CA TYR A 477 3.06 -8.78 30.85
C TYR A 477 3.21 -8.12 32.23
N LEU A 478 4.41 -7.65 32.59
CA LEU A 478 4.64 -6.92 33.84
C LEU A 478 3.92 -5.55 33.88
N LEU A 479 3.88 -4.82 32.76
CA LEU A 479 3.27 -3.47 32.69
C LEU A 479 1.75 -3.48 32.48
N ILE A 480 1.22 -4.49 31.78
CA ILE A 480 -0.18 -4.57 31.33
C ILE A 480 -0.97 -5.60 32.15
N GLY A 481 -0.29 -6.57 32.75
CA GLY A 481 -0.88 -7.61 33.59
C GLY A 481 -1.68 -8.66 32.81
N ARG A 482 -2.52 -9.41 33.54
CA ARG A 482 -3.34 -10.51 32.99
C ARG A 482 -4.35 -10.09 31.93
N SER A 483 -4.72 -8.80 31.88
CA SER A 483 -5.60 -8.25 30.85
C SER A 483 -5.12 -8.57 29.42
N LEU A 484 -3.80 -8.53 29.18
CA LEU A 484 -3.19 -8.90 27.90
C LEU A 484 -3.53 -10.35 27.50
N VAL A 485 -3.43 -11.27 28.46
CA VAL A 485 -3.67 -12.70 28.26
C VAL A 485 -5.16 -12.98 28.06
N ASP A 486 -6.01 -12.29 28.81
CA ASP A 486 -7.47 -12.41 28.70
C ASP A 486 -7.96 -11.91 27.33
N ASP A 487 -7.37 -10.83 26.82
CA ASP A 487 -7.74 -10.30 25.52
C ASP A 487 -7.28 -11.19 24.36
N VAL A 488 -6.06 -11.73 24.43
CA VAL A 488 -5.58 -12.73 23.45
C VAL A 488 -6.46 -13.98 23.49
N ARG A 489 -6.83 -14.45 24.68
CA ARG A 489 -7.72 -15.60 24.86
C ARG A 489 -9.11 -15.34 24.29
N LYS A 490 -9.71 -14.17 24.52
CA LYS A 490 -11.00 -13.78 23.94
C LYS A 490 -10.96 -13.69 22.42
N SER A 491 -9.88 -13.15 21.85
CA SER A 491 -9.70 -13.11 20.40
C SER A 491 -9.58 -14.50 19.77
N ILE A 492 -8.89 -15.45 20.41
CA ILE A 492 -8.76 -16.83 19.94
C ILE A 492 -10.07 -17.61 20.09
N TRP A 493 -10.81 -17.40 21.18
CA TRP A 493 -12.10 -18.07 21.41
C TRP A 493 -13.14 -17.68 20.37
N ASN A 494 -13.27 -16.39 20.07
CA ASN A 494 -14.21 -15.87 19.06
C ASN A 494 -13.88 -16.30 17.62
N LEU A 495 -12.67 -16.81 17.36
CA LEU A 495 -12.28 -17.42 16.07
C LEU A 495 -12.62 -18.91 15.98
N LYS A 496 -12.88 -19.59 17.11
CA LYS A 496 -13.32 -21.00 17.14
C LYS A 496 -14.83 -21.17 17.08
N GLU A 497 -15.59 -20.15 17.48
CA GLU A 497 -17.06 -20.14 17.42
C GLU A 497 -17.61 -19.63 16.07
N LYS A 498 -16.75 -19.24 15.14
CA LYS A 498 -17.07 -18.94 13.74
C LYS A 498 -16.49 -20.00 12.83
#